data_AF-A0A1I7FGB3-F1
#
_entry.id   AF-A0A1I7FGB3-F1
#
_cell.length_a   1.000
_cell.length_b   1.000
_cell.length_c   1.000
_cell.angle_alpha   90.00
_cell.angle_beta   90.00
_cell.angle_gamma   90.00
#
_symmetry.space_group_name_H-M   'P 1'
#
loop_
_entity.id
_entity.type
_entity.pdbx_description
1 polymer ?
#
loop_
_entity_poly.entity_id
_entity_poly.type
_entity_poly.pdbx_seq_one_letter_code
_entity_poly.pdbx_strand_id
1 'polypeptide(L)'
;MERLSAAMQEAEQHLAWMMAEEQLSGEYYLAAVVQDSLVFSLHEFAGASNLPRVAHLAAEMAVRSALRVVGGHRFAVHEAVRGTYHAVINLGGDATVMAVPVATGAVRALDVVQAAEEASWPSVRPGIHGASPLTADLAAAIVSGLCAAADDLGVDHQRIRAMAEHLVSHLGADHLAPRAVWRGESDGAAAESCV
;
A
#
# COMPACT_ATOMS: atom_id res chain seq x y z
N MET A 1 -5.10 -3.73 24.01
CA MET A 1 -5.37 -2.65 23.04
C MET A 1 -4.32 -1.55 23.16
N GLU A 2 -4.02 -1.10 24.38
CA GLU A 2 -2.98 -0.09 24.66
C GLU A 2 -1.59 -0.46 24.14
N ARG A 3 -1.13 -1.71 24.34
CA ARG A 3 0.18 -2.16 23.83
C ARG A 3 0.32 -2.06 22.32
N LEU A 4 -0.68 -2.55 21.58
CA LEU A 4 -0.70 -2.44 20.11
C LEU A 4 -0.71 -0.98 19.67
N SER A 5 -1.45 -0.11 20.36
CA SER A 5 -1.46 1.32 20.05
C SER A 5 -0.10 1.97 20.24
N ALA A 6 0.61 1.64 21.32
CA ALA A 6 1.95 2.16 21.58
C ALA A 6 2.96 1.67 20.53
N ALA A 7 2.96 0.36 20.24
CA ALA A 7 3.82 -0.22 19.21
C ALA A 7 3.56 0.36 17.81
N MET A 8 2.30 0.63 17.45
CA MET A 8 1.97 1.33 16.20
C MET A 8 2.54 2.76 16.16
N GLN A 9 2.49 3.50 17.28
CA GLN A 9 3.04 4.86 17.33
C GLN A 9 4.57 4.86 17.24
N GLU A 10 5.24 3.92 17.89
CA GLU A 10 6.69 3.74 17.79
C GLU A 10 7.10 3.31 16.37
N ALA A 11 6.36 2.37 15.78
CA ALA A 11 6.55 1.96 14.39
C ALA A 11 6.34 3.11 13.40
N GLU A 12 5.34 3.97 13.61
CA GLU A 12 5.09 5.13 12.74
C GLU A 12 6.27 6.11 12.77
N GLN A 13 6.81 6.39 13.95
CA GLN A 13 7.96 7.27 14.13
C GLN A 13 9.22 6.70 13.49
N HIS A 14 9.51 5.42 13.74
CA HIS A 14 10.65 4.73 13.16
C HIS A 14 10.55 4.68 11.63
N LEU A 15 9.39 4.31 11.09
CA LEU A 15 9.16 4.25 9.65
C LEU A 15 9.31 5.62 8.98
N ALA A 16 8.76 6.68 9.57
CA ALA A 16 8.88 8.03 9.04
C ALA A 16 10.35 8.50 9.02
N TRP A 17 11.12 8.17 10.05
CA TRP A 17 12.56 8.45 10.11
C TRP A 17 13.31 7.73 8.99
N MET A 18 13.14 6.41 8.87
CA MET A 18 13.83 5.60 7.86
C MET A 18 13.46 6.00 6.42
N MET A 19 12.19 6.32 6.16
CA MET A 19 11.76 6.83 4.84
C MET A 19 12.44 8.17 4.50
N ALA A 20 12.60 9.06 5.48
CA ALA A 20 13.25 10.35 5.27
C ALA A 20 14.76 10.19 5.02
N GLU A 21 15.44 9.28 5.72
CA GLU A 21 16.85 8.96 5.46
C GLU A 21 17.05 8.37 4.07
N GLU A 22 16.18 7.44 3.65
CA GLU A 22 16.25 6.82 2.32
C GLU A 22 15.99 7.84 1.21
N GLN A 23 15.05 8.77 1.41
CA GLN A 23 14.82 9.84 0.45
C GLN A 23 16.05 10.76 0.26
N LEU A 24 16.87 10.93 1.30
CA LEU A 24 18.12 11.70 1.23
C LEU A 24 19.25 10.91 0.57
N SER A 25 19.24 9.57 0.66
CA SER A 25 20.27 8.71 0.05
C SER A 25 20.15 8.67 -1.48
N GLY A 26 18.94 8.87 -2.01
CA GLY A 26 18.66 8.89 -3.45
C GLY A 26 18.50 7.49 -4.07
N GLU A 27 18.73 6.44 -3.29
CA GLU A 27 18.34 5.07 -3.65
C GLU A 27 16.92 4.85 -3.11
N TYR A 28 15.94 4.57 -3.98
CA TYR A 28 14.53 4.55 -3.58
C TYR A 28 14.04 3.12 -3.30
N TYR A 29 14.58 2.47 -2.24
CA TYR A 29 14.15 1.12 -1.82
C TYR A 29 13.01 1.15 -0.80
N LEU A 30 11.92 1.86 -1.12
CA LEU A 30 10.84 2.14 -0.18
C LEU A 30 10.17 0.87 0.36
N ALA A 31 9.95 -0.17 -0.46
CA ALA A 31 9.38 -1.43 0.03
C ALA A 31 10.28 -2.12 1.07
N ALA A 32 11.61 -2.10 0.87
CA ALA A 32 12.56 -2.70 1.81
C ALA A 32 12.57 -1.93 3.15
N VAL A 33 12.61 -0.59 3.09
CA VAL A 33 12.52 0.27 4.27
C VAL A 33 11.25 -0.01 5.07
N VAL A 34 10.10 -0.10 4.39
CA VAL A 34 8.82 -0.40 5.03
C VAL A 34 8.84 -1.79 5.64
N GLN A 35 9.31 -2.78 4.89
CA GLN A 35 9.39 -4.16 5.36
C GLN A 35 10.22 -4.26 6.63
N ASP A 36 11.46 -3.79 6.60
CA ASP A 36 12.42 -3.96 7.69
C ASP A 36 11.99 -3.17 8.92
N SER A 37 11.45 -1.96 8.72
CA SER A 37 10.93 -1.12 9.81
C SER A 37 9.76 -1.79 10.52
N LEU A 38 8.80 -2.36 9.77
CA LEU A 38 7.64 -3.05 10.34
C LEU A 38 8.03 -4.36 11.01
N VAL A 39 8.92 -5.15 10.41
CA VAL A 39 9.43 -6.39 11.05
C VAL A 39 10.14 -6.06 12.36
N PHE A 40 11.02 -5.05 12.36
CA PHE A 40 11.72 -4.61 13.56
C PHE A 40 10.76 -4.14 14.65
N SER A 41 9.86 -3.21 14.33
CA SER A 41 8.98 -2.59 15.33
C SER A 41 7.85 -3.50 15.81
N LEU A 42 7.42 -4.46 15.00
CA LEU A 42 6.23 -5.29 15.28
C LEU A 42 6.55 -6.75 15.59
N HIS A 43 7.84 -7.10 15.72
CA HIS A 43 8.27 -8.48 16.00
C HIS A 43 7.59 -9.10 17.23
N GLU A 44 7.20 -8.29 18.23
CA GLU A 44 6.50 -8.78 19.42
C GLU A 44 5.11 -9.38 19.12
N PHE A 45 4.53 -9.06 17.95
CA PHE A 45 3.25 -9.61 17.48
C PHE A 45 3.42 -10.78 16.51
N ALA A 46 4.64 -11.29 16.32
CA ALA A 46 4.88 -12.41 15.44
C ALA A 46 4.08 -13.66 15.86
N GLY A 47 3.36 -14.26 14.91
CA GLY A 47 2.50 -15.42 15.13
C GLY A 47 1.27 -15.15 16.02
N ALA A 48 0.99 -13.88 16.37
CA ALA A 48 -0.13 -13.56 17.24
C ALA A 48 -1.48 -13.82 16.55
N SER A 49 -2.49 -14.27 17.30
CA SER A 49 -3.83 -14.54 16.75
C SER A 49 -4.53 -13.29 16.21
N ASN A 50 -4.10 -12.11 16.65
CA ASN A 50 -4.59 -10.81 16.17
C ASN A 50 -3.73 -10.20 15.05
N LEU A 51 -2.82 -10.96 14.42
CA LEU A 51 -1.97 -10.49 13.33
C LEU A 51 -2.76 -9.85 12.15
N PRO A 52 -3.96 -10.31 11.75
CA PRO A 52 -4.77 -9.57 10.78
C PRO A 52 -5.05 -8.11 11.17
N ARG A 53 -5.28 -7.85 12.46
CA ARG A 53 -5.50 -6.49 12.95
C ARG A 53 -4.21 -5.67 12.91
N VAL A 54 -3.08 -6.29 13.24
CA VAL A 54 -1.76 -5.66 13.14
C VAL A 54 -1.47 -5.29 11.69
N ALA A 55 -1.71 -6.20 10.75
CA ALA A 55 -1.51 -6.00 9.33
C ALA A 55 -2.36 -4.84 8.77
N HIS A 56 -3.63 -4.75 9.18
CA HIS A 56 -4.51 -3.64 8.79
C HIS A 56 -3.95 -2.28 9.25
N LEU A 57 -3.58 -2.17 10.54
CA LEU A 57 -3.07 -0.92 11.09
C LEU A 57 -1.69 -0.57 10.52
N ALA A 58 -0.83 -1.56 10.32
CA ALA A 58 0.48 -1.38 9.70
C ALA A 58 0.36 -0.87 8.26
N ALA A 59 -0.56 -1.42 7.46
CA ALA A 59 -0.80 -0.97 6.10
C ALA A 59 -1.36 0.45 6.04
N GLU A 60 -2.34 0.76 6.91
CA GLU A 60 -2.90 2.11 7.03
C GLU A 60 -1.79 3.13 7.36
N MET A 61 -0.99 2.82 8.39
CA MET A 61 0.13 3.65 8.83
C MET A 61 1.19 3.80 7.74
N ALA A 62 1.63 2.71 7.12
CA ALA A 62 2.71 2.71 6.14
C ALA A 62 2.34 3.53 4.90
N VAL A 63 1.13 3.36 4.38
CA VAL A 63 0.64 4.13 3.23
C VAL A 63 0.52 5.61 3.59
N ARG A 64 -0.04 5.93 4.76
CA ARG A 64 -0.15 7.33 5.22
C ARG A 64 1.21 7.99 5.39
N SER A 65 2.18 7.28 5.97
CA SER A 65 3.55 7.78 6.12
C SER A 65 4.25 7.98 4.78
N ALA A 66 4.11 7.03 3.85
CA ALA A 66 4.66 7.14 2.51
C ALA A 66 4.09 8.35 1.76
N LEU A 67 2.76 8.54 1.79
CA LEU A 67 2.10 9.69 1.17
C LEU A 67 2.57 11.03 1.76
N ARG A 68 2.87 11.06 3.07
CA ARG A 68 3.35 12.27 3.76
C ARG A 68 4.82 12.58 3.47
N VAL A 69 5.68 11.58 3.50
CA VAL A 69 7.15 11.75 3.43
C VAL A 69 7.61 11.77 1.98
N VAL A 70 7.19 10.77 1.20
CA VAL A 70 7.64 10.57 -0.19
C VAL A 70 6.77 11.36 -1.17
N GLY A 71 5.47 11.46 -0.90
CA GLY A 71 4.52 12.28 -1.64
C GLY A 71 3.29 11.52 -2.14
N GLY A 72 2.30 12.30 -2.60
CA GLY A 72 0.99 11.81 -3.04
C GLY A 72 0.98 11.18 -4.44
N HIS A 73 1.79 10.13 -4.67
CA HIS A 73 1.87 9.48 -5.98
C HIS A 73 1.84 7.95 -5.90
N ARG A 74 1.47 7.32 -7.03
CA ARG A 74 1.30 5.86 -7.17
C ARG A 74 2.45 5.03 -6.62
N PHE A 75 3.70 5.42 -6.90
CA PHE A 75 4.88 4.67 -6.46
C PHE A 75 4.98 4.53 -4.93
N ALA A 76 4.64 5.58 -4.18
CA ALA A 76 4.72 5.59 -2.71
C ALA A 76 3.74 4.57 -2.11
N VAL A 77 2.51 4.53 -2.63
CA VAL A 77 1.48 3.59 -2.18
C VAL A 77 1.82 2.16 -2.60
N HIS A 78 2.25 1.96 -3.85
CA HIS A 78 2.65 0.65 -4.36
C HIS A 78 3.72 0.00 -3.47
N GLU A 79 4.82 0.72 -3.24
CA GLU A 79 5.95 0.20 -2.48
C GLU A 79 5.64 0.04 -0.98
N ALA A 80 4.86 0.96 -0.38
CA ALA A 80 4.42 0.83 1.00
C ALA A 80 3.55 -0.40 1.22
N VAL A 81 2.64 -0.69 0.30
CA VAL A 81 1.79 -1.88 0.35
C VAL A 81 2.61 -3.15 0.15
N ARG A 82 3.51 -3.16 -0.84
CA ARG A 82 4.42 -4.28 -1.10
C ARG A 82 5.27 -4.62 0.13
N GLY A 83 5.96 -3.63 0.68
CA GLY A 83 6.78 -3.79 1.88
C GLY A 83 5.99 -4.22 3.11
N THR A 84 4.78 -3.68 3.29
CA THR A 84 3.90 -4.09 4.40
C THR A 84 3.49 -5.55 4.26
N TYR A 85 3.13 -6.00 3.05
CA TYR A 85 2.71 -7.37 2.82
C TYR A 85 3.85 -8.36 3.10
N HIS A 86 5.07 -8.05 2.67
CA HIS A 86 6.25 -8.83 3.05
C HIS A 86 6.47 -8.86 4.57
N ALA A 87 6.35 -7.71 5.25
CA ALA A 87 6.55 -7.64 6.69
C ALA A 87 5.58 -8.56 7.45
N VAL A 88 4.29 -8.51 7.13
CA VAL A 88 3.29 -9.30 7.85
C VAL A 88 3.42 -10.81 7.61
N ILE A 89 3.95 -11.20 6.45
CA ILE A 89 4.28 -12.60 6.16
C ILE A 89 5.51 -13.03 6.95
N ASN A 90 6.54 -12.17 7.03
CA ASN A 90 7.72 -12.41 7.87
C ASN A 90 7.38 -12.48 9.37
N LEU A 91 6.31 -11.80 9.81
CA LEU A 91 5.74 -11.90 11.15
C LEU A 91 4.91 -13.18 11.37
N GLY A 92 4.88 -14.11 10.40
CA GLY A 92 4.19 -15.39 10.50
C GLY A 92 2.75 -15.39 9.98
N GLY A 93 2.37 -14.39 9.18
CA GLY A 93 1.06 -14.33 8.52
C GLY A 93 0.98 -15.27 7.31
N ASP A 94 -0.19 -15.88 7.12
CA ASP A 94 -0.50 -16.56 5.86
C ASP A 94 -0.72 -15.53 4.76
N ALA A 95 -0.04 -15.68 3.62
CA ALA A 95 -0.08 -14.71 2.53
C ALA A 95 -1.53 -14.43 2.07
N THR A 96 -2.31 -15.48 1.79
CA THR A 96 -3.67 -15.32 1.26
C THR A 96 -4.57 -14.63 2.29
N VAL A 97 -4.45 -14.98 3.57
CA VAL A 97 -5.25 -14.39 4.65
C VAL A 97 -4.84 -12.93 4.91
N MET A 98 -3.54 -12.61 4.85
CA MET A 98 -3.02 -11.27 5.14
C MET A 98 -3.30 -10.24 4.04
N ALA A 99 -3.57 -10.68 2.81
CA ALA A 99 -3.84 -9.74 1.72
C ALA A 99 -5.13 -8.91 1.96
N VAL A 100 -6.14 -9.45 2.64
CA VAL A 100 -7.36 -8.71 3.02
C VAL A 100 -7.09 -7.57 4.00
N PRO A 101 -6.53 -7.81 5.20
CA PRO A 101 -6.26 -6.73 6.14
C PRO A 101 -5.28 -5.69 5.58
N VAL A 102 -4.25 -6.12 4.81
CA VAL A 102 -3.34 -5.18 4.15
C VAL A 102 -4.08 -4.29 3.13
N ALA A 103 -4.90 -4.88 2.25
CA ALA A 103 -5.69 -4.12 1.28
C ALA A 103 -6.64 -3.13 1.98
N THR A 104 -7.41 -3.60 2.96
CA THR A 104 -8.40 -2.76 3.66
C THR A 104 -7.75 -1.63 4.48
N GLY A 105 -6.60 -1.89 5.11
CA GLY A 105 -5.83 -0.87 5.83
C GLY A 105 -5.25 0.18 4.88
N ALA A 106 -4.67 -0.27 3.77
CA ALA A 106 -4.14 0.61 2.74
C ALA A 106 -5.23 1.50 2.12
N VAL A 107 -6.43 0.97 1.85
CA VAL A 107 -7.56 1.76 1.35
C VAL A 107 -7.98 2.81 2.37
N ARG A 108 -8.08 2.45 3.65
CA ARG A 108 -8.44 3.38 4.73
C ARG A 108 -7.45 4.55 4.86
N ALA A 109 -6.19 4.36 4.53
CA ALA A 109 -5.21 5.46 4.50
C ALA A 109 -5.54 6.53 3.45
N LEU A 110 -6.26 6.18 2.39
CA LEU A 110 -6.64 7.10 1.31
C LEU A 110 -7.76 8.07 1.72
N ASP A 111 -8.50 7.80 2.80
CA ASP A 111 -9.53 8.71 3.34
C ASP A 111 -8.95 10.11 3.62
N VAL A 112 -7.68 10.17 4.06
CA VAL A 112 -6.98 11.43 4.34
C VAL A 112 -6.71 12.23 3.06
N VAL A 113 -6.47 11.54 1.93
CA VAL A 113 -6.27 12.18 0.62
C VAL A 113 -7.60 12.73 0.11
N GLN A 114 -8.66 11.91 0.16
CA GLN A 114 -9.99 12.34 -0.24
C GLN A 114 -10.46 13.56 0.55
N ALA A 115 -10.29 13.55 1.88
CA ALA A 115 -10.64 14.68 2.73
C ALA A 115 -9.85 15.96 2.39
N ALA A 116 -8.56 15.83 2.02
CA ALA A 116 -7.74 16.97 1.60
C ALA A 116 -8.18 17.54 0.22
N GLU A 117 -8.59 16.68 -0.70
CA GLU A 117 -9.13 17.08 -2.00
C GLU A 117 -10.49 17.79 -1.87
N GLU A 118 -11.39 17.24 -1.05
CA GLU A 118 -12.70 17.83 -0.76
C GLU A 118 -12.57 19.21 -0.08
N ALA A 119 -11.63 19.36 0.86
CA ALA A 119 -11.34 20.63 1.51
C ALA A 119 -10.80 21.70 0.54
N SER A 120 -10.13 21.27 -0.53
CA SER A 120 -9.55 22.16 -1.53
C SER A 120 -10.61 22.67 -2.53
N TRP A 121 -11.71 21.92 -2.73
CA TRP A 121 -12.76 22.22 -3.71
C TRP A 121 -14.16 22.34 -3.04
N PRO A 122 -14.42 23.40 -2.25
CA PRO A 122 -15.64 23.52 -1.43
C PRO A 122 -16.95 23.73 -2.22
N SER A 123 -16.91 23.81 -3.56
CA SER A 123 -18.08 24.09 -4.41
C SER A 123 -18.67 22.86 -5.09
N VAL A 124 -18.12 21.66 -4.89
CA VAL A 124 -18.62 20.44 -5.52
C VAL A 124 -19.67 19.79 -4.61
N ARG A 125 -20.88 19.56 -5.16
CA ARG A 125 -22.00 18.95 -4.42
C ARG A 125 -21.64 17.55 -3.92
N PRO A 126 -21.99 17.20 -2.67
CA PRO A 126 -21.88 15.83 -2.18
C PRO A 126 -22.74 14.89 -3.05
N GLY A 127 -22.16 13.78 -3.52
CA GLY A 127 -22.90 12.66 -4.11
C GLY A 127 -23.06 12.62 -5.65
N ILE A 128 -22.35 13.44 -6.43
CA ILE A 128 -22.45 13.44 -7.91
C ILE A 128 -21.20 12.88 -8.62
N HIS A 129 -20.05 12.79 -7.94
CA HIS A 129 -18.83 12.24 -8.53
C HIS A 129 -18.29 11.08 -7.70
N GLY A 130 -17.88 10.01 -8.39
CA GLY A 130 -17.12 8.91 -7.80
C GLY A 130 -15.75 9.38 -7.29
N ALA A 131 -14.91 8.44 -6.86
CA ALA A 131 -13.57 8.72 -6.37
C ALA A 131 -12.80 9.66 -7.33
N SER A 132 -12.02 10.59 -6.77
CA SER A 132 -11.19 11.49 -7.59
C SER A 132 -10.23 10.68 -8.47
N PRO A 133 -9.78 11.20 -9.63
CA PRO A 133 -8.81 10.51 -10.47
C PRO A 133 -7.51 10.14 -9.72
N LEU A 134 -7.08 10.99 -8.79
CA LEU A 134 -5.92 10.72 -7.94
C LEU A 134 -6.22 9.56 -6.97
N THR A 135 -7.32 9.63 -6.23
CA THR A 135 -7.71 8.57 -5.29
C THR A 135 -7.89 7.22 -6.00
N ALA A 136 -8.45 7.23 -7.21
CA ALA A 136 -8.56 6.03 -8.06
C ALA A 136 -7.19 5.47 -8.48
N ASP A 137 -6.24 6.32 -8.87
CA ASP A 137 -4.89 5.89 -9.23
C ASP A 137 -4.12 5.33 -8.02
N LEU A 138 -4.22 6.00 -6.86
CA LEU A 138 -3.63 5.51 -5.60
C LEU A 138 -4.25 4.17 -5.18
N ALA A 139 -5.57 4.00 -5.34
CA ALA A 139 -6.24 2.74 -5.04
C ALA A 139 -5.80 1.61 -5.99
N ALA A 140 -5.59 1.89 -7.28
CA ALA A 140 -5.00 0.94 -8.22
C ALA A 140 -3.55 0.58 -7.85
N ALA A 141 -2.81 1.50 -7.22
CA ALA A 141 -1.47 1.23 -6.70
C ALA A 141 -1.47 0.17 -5.59
N ILE A 142 -2.51 0.13 -4.75
CA ILE A 142 -2.67 -0.89 -3.69
C ILE A 142 -2.74 -2.30 -4.30
N VAL A 143 -3.61 -2.47 -5.31
CA VAL A 143 -3.75 -3.76 -6.03
C VAL A 143 -2.41 -4.16 -6.65
N SER A 144 -1.76 -3.20 -7.31
CA SER A 144 -0.47 -3.42 -7.97
C SER A 144 0.63 -3.81 -6.98
N GLY A 145 0.70 -3.16 -5.80
CA GLY A 145 1.70 -3.47 -4.76
C GLY A 145 1.48 -4.86 -4.16
N LEU A 146 0.23 -5.25 -3.89
CA LEU A 146 -0.10 -6.60 -3.43
C LEU A 146 0.25 -7.67 -4.47
N CYS A 147 -0.01 -7.41 -5.75
CA CYS A 147 0.34 -8.36 -6.82
C CYS A 147 1.87 -8.52 -6.93
N ALA A 148 2.63 -7.41 -6.92
CA ALA A 148 4.08 -7.47 -6.97
C ALA A 148 4.66 -8.25 -5.79
N ALA A 149 4.13 -8.02 -4.59
CA ALA A 149 4.55 -8.75 -3.40
C ALA A 149 4.17 -10.25 -3.47
N ALA A 150 3.00 -10.59 -4.02
CA ALA A 150 2.61 -11.97 -4.26
C ALA A 150 3.53 -12.67 -5.25
N ASP A 151 3.93 -11.98 -6.32
CA ASP A 151 4.87 -12.47 -7.33
C ASP A 151 6.25 -12.72 -6.71
N ASP A 152 6.76 -11.78 -5.90
CA ASP A 152 8.04 -11.93 -5.17
C ASP A 152 8.05 -13.17 -4.26
N LEU A 153 6.89 -13.51 -3.69
CA LEU A 153 6.73 -14.63 -2.76
C LEU A 153 6.34 -15.96 -3.44
N GLY A 154 6.14 -15.95 -4.77
CA GLY A 154 5.69 -17.13 -5.52
C GLY A 154 4.27 -17.59 -5.15
N VAL A 155 3.43 -16.68 -4.68
CA VAL A 155 2.02 -16.93 -4.32
C VAL A 155 1.15 -16.72 -5.56
N ASP A 156 0.02 -17.44 -5.66
CA ASP A 156 -0.95 -17.26 -6.75
C ASP A 156 -1.52 -15.82 -6.77
N HIS A 157 -0.92 -14.97 -7.59
CA HIS A 157 -1.31 -13.56 -7.71
C HIS A 157 -2.72 -13.40 -8.27
N GLN A 158 -3.29 -14.38 -8.97
CA GLN A 158 -4.59 -14.21 -9.63
C GLN A 158 -5.70 -14.09 -8.58
N ARG A 159 -5.62 -14.90 -7.52
CA ARG A 159 -6.55 -14.84 -6.39
C ARG A 159 -6.39 -13.56 -5.59
N ILE A 160 -5.14 -13.16 -5.32
CA ILE A 160 -4.83 -11.91 -4.60
C ILE A 160 -5.32 -10.70 -5.40
N ARG A 161 -5.10 -10.68 -6.71
CA ARG A 161 -5.59 -9.63 -7.61
C ARG A 161 -7.10 -9.51 -7.58
N ALA A 162 -7.83 -10.61 -7.85
CA ALA A 162 -9.29 -10.59 -7.88
C ALA A 162 -9.89 -10.09 -6.56
N MET A 163 -9.29 -10.50 -5.43
CA MET A 163 -9.69 -10.04 -4.11
C MET A 163 -9.37 -8.56 -3.87
N ALA A 164 -8.16 -8.11 -4.19
CA ALA A 164 -7.76 -6.72 -4.01
C ALA A 164 -8.59 -5.78 -4.90
N GLU A 165 -8.85 -6.14 -6.15
CA GLU A 165 -9.74 -5.42 -7.06
C GLU A 165 -11.17 -5.36 -6.52
N HIS A 166 -11.68 -6.48 -5.99
CA HIS A 166 -12.99 -6.50 -5.36
C HIS A 166 -13.06 -5.59 -4.13
N LEU A 167 -12.07 -5.65 -3.24
CA LEU A 167 -12.03 -4.81 -2.02
C LEU A 167 -11.89 -3.33 -2.36
N VAL A 168 -11.04 -2.98 -3.33
CA VAL A 168 -10.85 -1.60 -3.77
C VAL A 168 -12.11 -1.05 -4.45
N SER A 169 -12.77 -1.84 -5.31
CA SER A 169 -14.02 -1.42 -5.95
C SER A 169 -15.19 -1.30 -4.96
N HIS A 170 -15.25 -2.16 -3.94
CA HIS A 170 -16.33 -2.15 -2.94
C HIS A 170 -16.13 -1.05 -1.89
N LEU A 171 -14.88 -0.72 -1.53
CA LEU A 171 -14.55 0.34 -0.58
C LEU A 171 -14.38 1.71 -1.23
N GLY A 172 -14.24 1.78 -2.57
CA GLY A 172 -14.13 2.99 -3.39
C GLY A 172 -15.35 3.30 -4.28
N ALA A 173 -16.47 2.59 -4.08
CA ALA A 173 -17.72 2.66 -4.82
C ALA A 173 -17.67 2.18 -6.30
N ASP A 174 -18.84 1.76 -6.80
CA ASP A 174 -19.17 0.99 -8.03
C ASP A 174 -18.55 1.45 -9.38
N HIS A 175 -17.62 2.40 -9.40
CA HIS A 175 -17.06 3.04 -10.60
C HIS A 175 -15.58 2.73 -10.88
N LEU A 176 -14.87 1.98 -10.03
CA LEU A 176 -13.45 1.61 -10.26
C LEU A 176 -13.25 0.36 -11.14
N ALA A 177 -14.17 0.10 -12.09
CA ALA A 177 -14.06 -1.05 -12.99
C ALA A 177 -12.68 -1.09 -13.71
N PRO A 178 -11.95 -2.22 -13.67
CA PRO A 178 -10.55 -2.28 -14.06
C PRO A 178 -10.41 -2.29 -15.58
N ARG A 179 -9.84 -1.22 -16.14
CA ARG A 179 -9.27 -1.23 -17.50
C ARG A 179 -7.82 -0.77 -17.59
N ALA A 180 -7.12 -0.63 -16.48
CA ALA A 180 -5.67 -0.44 -16.46
C ALA A 180 -4.97 -1.79 -16.19
N VAL A 181 -5.03 -2.71 -17.15
CA VAL A 181 -4.17 -3.91 -17.15
C VAL A 181 -2.77 -3.46 -17.55
N TRP A 182 -1.82 -3.49 -16.62
CA TRP A 182 -0.40 -3.37 -16.95
C TRP A 182 0.05 -4.66 -17.63
N ARG A 183 0.47 -4.58 -18.89
CA ARG A 183 1.25 -5.63 -19.57
C ARG A 183 2.73 -5.36 -19.32
N GLY A 184 3.29 -6.01 -18.32
CA GLY A 184 4.73 -6.21 -18.23
C GLY A 184 5.13 -7.46 -19.00
N GLU A 185 5.21 -7.36 -20.32
CA GLU A 185 5.97 -8.32 -21.13
C GLU A 185 6.84 -7.51 -22.10
N SER A 186 8.14 -7.58 -21.84
CA SER A 186 9.26 -7.45 -22.78
C SER A 186 8.94 -7.02 -24.21
N ASP A 187 9.13 -5.74 -24.53
CA ASP A 187 9.61 -5.38 -25.87
C ASP A 187 11.11 -5.63 -25.91
N GLY A 188 11.45 -6.90 -26.15
CA GLY A 188 12.68 -7.24 -26.85
C GLY A 188 12.60 -6.69 -28.26
N ALA A 189 12.86 -5.39 -28.41
CA ALA A 189 13.14 -4.75 -29.68
C ALA A 189 14.49 -4.04 -29.54
N ALA A 190 15.48 -4.66 -30.18
CA ALA A 190 16.78 -4.14 -30.61
C ALA A 190 16.92 -2.60 -30.49
N ALA A 191 17.92 -2.09 -29.78
CA ALA A 191 19.24 -1.89 -30.39
C ALA A 191 19.14 -1.52 -31.88
N GLU A 192 18.80 -0.27 -32.20
CA GLU A 192 19.38 0.44 -33.35
C GLU A 192 18.97 1.92 -33.39
N SER A 193 19.97 2.76 -33.67
CA SER A 193 19.89 4.09 -34.29
C SER A 193 19.36 5.27 -33.46
N CYS A 194 20.30 6.14 -33.05
CA CYS A 194 20.55 7.48 -33.62
C CYS A 194 21.78 8.01 -32.84
N VAL A 195 22.99 8.04 -33.41
CA VAL A 195 23.56 9.13 -34.23
C VAL A 195 23.12 10.51 -33.76
#